data_AF-A0A453BLR9-F1
#
_entry.id   AF-A0A453BLR9-F1
#
_cell.length_a   1.000
_cell.length_b   1.000
_cell.length_c   1.000
_cell.angle_alpha   90.00
_cell.angle_beta   90.00
_cell.angle_gamma   90.00
#
_symmetry.space_group_name_H-M   'P 1'
#
loop_
_entity.id
_entity.type
_entity.pdbx_description
1 polymer ?
#
loop_
_entity_poly.entity_id
_entity_poly.type
_entity_poly.pdbx_seq_one_letter_code
_entity_poly.pdbx_strand_id
1 'polypeptide(L)'
;MKYRVAGGSRDDFMTIATTRPETLFGDVAIAVNPEDERYAKYVGKLAIVPLTFGRHVPIIADRYVDPEFGTGVLKISPGHDQNDYHIARKLGLPILNVMNKDGTLNDVAGLYSGMDRFEAREKLWSDLVETNLAVKKEPYTLRVPRSQRGGEVIEPLISKQWFVTMEPLAERALHAVEKGQLTILPERFEKIYNNWLTNIKDWCISRQLWWGHRIPVWYIVGKKCEEDYVVARNAEEALAKAQEKYGKSVEIYQDPDVLDTWFSSALWPFSTLGWPDVSREDFKHFYPATVLETGHDILFFWVARMVMMGIEFTGTVPFSYVYLHGLIRDSEGRKMSKSLGNVIDPLDTMNEYGTDALRFTLCMGTAGQDINLSTERLTSNKAFTNKLWNAGKFLLQNLPERSDATAWDLLLANKVSH
;
A
#
# COMPACT_ATOMS: atom_id res chain seq x y z
N MET A 1 0.46 -19.76 -27.07
CA MET A 1 1.81 -20.07 -27.58
C MET A 1 2.16 -21.51 -27.24
N LYS A 2 2.96 -22.20 -28.06
CA LYS A 2 3.30 -23.61 -27.89
C LYS A 2 4.71 -23.78 -27.33
N TYR A 3 4.87 -24.64 -26.33
CA TYR A 3 6.15 -25.09 -25.78
C TYR A 3 6.32 -26.56 -26.12
N ARG A 4 7.42 -26.92 -26.75
CA ARG A 4 7.64 -28.31 -27.16
C ARG A 4 8.02 -29.17 -25.95
N VAL A 5 7.45 -30.36 -25.81
CA VAL A 5 7.87 -31.32 -24.77
C VAL A 5 9.18 -31.98 -25.21
N ALA A 6 10.22 -31.85 -24.39
CA ALA A 6 11.53 -32.42 -24.67
C ALA A 6 11.48 -33.95 -24.62
N GLY A 7 12.13 -34.60 -25.59
CA GLY A 7 12.12 -36.07 -25.73
C GLY A 7 10.76 -36.67 -26.14
N GLY A 8 9.73 -35.84 -26.37
CA GLY A 8 8.42 -36.26 -26.88
C GLY A 8 8.38 -36.38 -28.41
N SER A 9 7.20 -36.69 -28.93
CA SER A 9 6.89 -36.61 -30.36
C SER A 9 7.15 -35.20 -30.90
N ARG A 10 7.31 -35.07 -32.23
CA ARG A 10 7.37 -33.75 -32.88
C ARG A 10 6.10 -32.93 -32.65
N ASP A 11 4.99 -33.59 -32.34
CA ASP A 11 3.67 -32.98 -32.13
C ASP A 11 3.31 -32.79 -30.65
N ASP A 12 4.19 -33.17 -29.72
CA ASP A 12 3.94 -33.00 -28.29
C ASP A 12 4.22 -31.55 -27.86
N PHE A 13 3.15 -30.78 -27.68
CA PHE A 13 3.21 -29.38 -27.23
C PHE A 13 2.35 -29.12 -26.00
N MET A 14 2.88 -28.28 -25.12
CA MET A 14 2.15 -27.57 -24.06
C MET A 14 1.68 -26.23 -24.64
N THR A 15 0.37 -26.01 -24.73
CA THR A 15 -0.13 -24.70 -25.18
C THR A 15 -0.38 -23.82 -23.96
N ILE A 16 0.22 -22.63 -23.93
CA ILE A 16 0.11 -21.66 -22.84
C ILE A 16 -0.68 -20.44 -23.31
N ALA A 17 -1.60 -19.99 -22.47
CA ALA A 17 -2.26 -18.69 -22.56
C ALA A 17 -1.55 -17.67 -21.65
N THR A 18 -1.14 -16.53 -22.22
CA THR A 18 -0.50 -15.45 -21.46
C THR A 18 -0.81 -14.10 -22.10
N THR A 19 -0.90 -13.08 -21.25
CA THR A 19 -1.07 -11.67 -21.65
C THR A 19 0.25 -10.89 -21.61
N ARG A 20 1.32 -11.54 -21.16
CA ARG A 20 2.68 -11.01 -21.03
C ARG A 20 3.69 -11.90 -21.76
N PRO A 21 3.61 -12.03 -23.09
CA PRO A 21 4.52 -12.91 -23.83
C PRO A 21 5.98 -12.54 -23.62
N GLU A 22 6.31 -11.24 -23.44
CA GLU A 22 7.67 -10.75 -23.24
C GLU A 22 8.38 -11.34 -22.00
N THR A 23 7.62 -11.86 -21.03
CA THR A 23 8.17 -12.49 -19.81
C THR A 23 8.56 -13.96 -19.99
N LEU A 24 8.27 -14.56 -21.16
CA LEU A 24 8.58 -15.94 -21.52
C LEU A 24 10.06 -16.30 -21.30
N PHE A 25 10.97 -15.35 -21.56
CA PHE A 25 12.40 -15.59 -21.37
C PHE A 25 12.77 -15.87 -19.91
N GLY A 26 11.92 -15.47 -18.97
CA GLY A 26 12.10 -15.65 -17.53
C GLY A 26 11.41 -16.90 -17.00
N ASP A 27 10.78 -17.71 -17.87
CA ASP A 27 10.10 -18.92 -17.46
C ASP A 27 11.08 -19.90 -16.83
N VAL A 28 10.78 -20.47 -15.67
CA VAL A 28 11.63 -21.49 -15.04
C VAL A 28 10.91 -22.82 -14.86
N ALA A 29 9.61 -22.85 -15.10
CA ALA A 29 8.78 -24.05 -15.12
C ALA A 29 7.52 -23.81 -15.95
N ILE A 30 6.85 -24.90 -16.29
CA ILE A 30 5.46 -24.91 -16.74
C ILE A 30 4.64 -25.64 -15.68
N ALA A 31 3.55 -25.05 -15.21
CA ALA A 31 2.66 -25.68 -14.25
C ALA A 31 1.35 -26.14 -14.93
N VAL A 32 0.87 -27.31 -14.52
CA VAL A 32 -0.45 -27.83 -14.86
C VAL A 32 -1.15 -28.32 -13.61
N ASN A 33 -2.48 -28.36 -13.64
CA ASN A 33 -3.22 -28.96 -12.55
C ASN A 33 -3.00 -30.50 -12.56
N PRO A 34 -2.71 -31.14 -11.41
CA PRO A 34 -2.56 -32.60 -11.35
C PRO A 34 -3.82 -33.38 -11.79
N GLU A 35 -5.00 -32.76 -11.69
CA GLU A 35 -6.29 -33.37 -12.05
C GLU A 35 -6.65 -33.12 -13.53
N ASP A 36 -5.83 -32.38 -14.29
CA ASP A 36 -6.02 -32.17 -15.73
C ASP A 36 -5.42 -33.33 -16.54
N GLU A 37 -6.25 -34.33 -16.85
CA GLU A 37 -5.87 -35.53 -17.61
C GLU A 37 -5.22 -35.23 -18.97
N ARG A 38 -5.51 -34.06 -19.58
CA ARG A 38 -4.94 -33.66 -20.88
C ARG A 38 -3.42 -33.51 -20.81
N TYR A 39 -2.91 -33.05 -19.66
CA TYR A 39 -1.50 -32.71 -19.49
C TYR A 39 -0.79 -33.47 -18.35
N ALA A 40 -1.51 -34.18 -17.49
CA ALA A 40 -0.93 -34.97 -16.39
C ALA A 40 0.21 -35.90 -16.85
N LYS A 41 0.11 -36.48 -18.06
CA LYS A 41 1.14 -37.33 -18.68
C LYS A 41 2.48 -36.64 -18.97
N TYR A 42 2.54 -35.31 -18.92
CA TYR A 42 3.75 -34.52 -19.15
C TYR A 42 4.42 -34.06 -17.85
N VAL A 43 3.77 -34.21 -16.70
CA VAL A 43 4.36 -33.89 -15.40
C VAL A 43 5.65 -34.69 -15.18
N GLY A 44 6.70 -34.02 -14.73
CA GLY A 44 8.04 -34.60 -14.55
C GLY A 44 8.89 -34.63 -15.82
N LYS A 45 8.32 -34.32 -16.99
CA LYS A 45 9.09 -34.09 -18.23
C LYS A 45 9.61 -32.65 -18.27
N LEU A 46 10.41 -32.36 -19.30
CA LEU A 46 10.90 -31.02 -19.59
C LEU A 46 10.14 -30.43 -20.79
N ALA A 47 9.97 -29.11 -20.79
CA ALA A 47 9.51 -28.34 -21.93
C ALA A 47 10.63 -27.42 -22.42
N ILE A 48 10.64 -27.16 -23.72
CA ILE A 48 11.58 -26.25 -24.37
C ILE A 48 10.92 -24.88 -24.47
N VAL A 49 11.54 -23.88 -23.86
CA VAL A 49 11.08 -22.50 -23.91
C VAL A 49 11.29 -21.95 -25.33
N PRO A 50 10.26 -21.43 -26.02
CA PRO A 50 10.39 -20.88 -27.36
C PRO A 50 11.48 -19.82 -27.46
N LEU A 51 12.16 -19.74 -28.60
CA LEU A 51 13.04 -18.60 -28.94
C LEU A 51 14.19 -18.34 -27.93
N THR A 52 14.57 -19.35 -27.13
CA THR A 52 15.66 -19.29 -26.12
C THR A 52 16.82 -20.23 -26.44
N PHE A 53 17.02 -20.56 -27.73
CA PHE A 53 18.06 -21.51 -28.16
C PHE A 53 18.00 -22.88 -27.47
N GLY A 54 16.80 -23.36 -27.14
CA GLY A 54 16.60 -24.70 -26.58
C GLY A 54 16.68 -24.77 -25.04
N ARG A 55 16.38 -23.69 -24.31
CA ARG A 55 16.35 -23.72 -22.85
C ARG A 55 15.24 -24.65 -22.35
N HIS A 56 15.61 -25.59 -21.48
CA HIS A 56 14.68 -26.56 -20.91
C HIS A 56 14.19 -26.12 -19.54
N VAL A 57 12.90 -26.33 -19.26
CA VAL A 57 12.27 -26.08 -17.97
C VAL A 57 11.40 -27.26 -17.55
N PRO A 58 11.31 -27.60 -16.25
CA PRO A 58 10.45 -28.67 -15.77
C PRO A 58 8.96 -28.38 -15.97
N ILE A 59 8.19 -29.44 -16.24
CA ILE A 59 6.73 -29.43 -16.17
C ILE A 59 6.33 -29.97 -14.80
N ILE A 60 5.71 -29.11 -14.00
CA ILE A 60 5.32 -29.38 -12.60
C ILE A 60 3.81 -29.48 -12.46
N ALA A 61 3.37 -30.18 -11.41
CA ALA A 61 1.97 -30.20 -11.01
C ALA A 61 1.73 -29.19 -9.88
N ASP A 62 0.78 -28.28 -10.05
CA ASP A 62 0.35 -27.34 -9.02
C ASP A 62 -1.17 -27.11 -9.07
N ARG A 63 -1.85 -27.26 -7.94
CA ARG A 63 -3.31 -27.07 -7.81
C ARG A 63 -3.74 -25.61 -7.95
N TYR A 64 -2.80 -24.67 -7.89
CA TYR A 64 -3.04 -23.26 -8.19
C TYR A 64 -3.49 -23.04 -9.64
N VAL A 65 -3.09 -23.93 -10.55
CA VAL A 65 -3.48 -23.82 -11.97
C VAL A 65 -4.94 -24.23 -12.13
N ASP A 66 -5.74 -23.32 -12.69
CA ASP A 66 -7.12 -23.59 -13.08
C ASP A 66 -7.16 -24.33 -14.44
N PRO A 67 -7.66 -25.57 -14.52
CA PRO A 67 -7.77 -26.34 -15.76
C PRO A 67 -8.67 -25.67 -16.82
N GLU A 68 -9.65 -24.87 -16.38
CA GLU A 68 -10.64 -24.22 -17.25
C GLU A 68 -10.13 -22.86 -17.77
N PHE A 69 -9.20 -22.22 -17.05
CA PHE A 69 -8.66 -20.93 -17.46
C PHE A 69 -7.69 -21.06 -18.63
N GLY A 70 -8.03 -20.41 -19.75
CA GLY A 70 -7.21 -20.32 -20.95
C GLY A 70 -6.97 -21.69 -21.59
N THR A 71 -5.91 -22.37 -21.16
CA THR A 71 -5.48 -23.67 -21.70
C THR A 71 -5.27 -24.75 -20.64
N GLY A 72 -5.41 -24.42 -19.35
CA GLY A 72 -5.05 -25.32 -18.24
C GLY A 72 -3.54 -25.44 -17.99
N VAL A 73 -2.73 -24.63 -18.69
CA VAL A 73 -1.27 -24.63 -18.60
C VAL A 73 -0.78 -23.21 -18.31
N LEU A 74 0.03 -23.08 -17.28
CA LEU A 74 0.59 -21.81 -16.81
C LEU A 74 2.11 -21.79 -17.01
N LYS A 75 2.65 -20.73 -17.61
CA LYS A 75 4.09 -20.46 -17.54
C LYS A 75 4.43 -19.86 -16.18
N ILE A 76 5.55 -20.27 -15.58
CA ILE A 76 6.02 -19.75 -14.29
C ILE A 76 7.23 -18.85 -14.53
N SER A 77 7.06 -17.53 -14.39
CA SER A 77 8.11 -16.51 -14.56
C SER A 77 8.35 -15.72 -13.26
N PRO A 78 9.09 -16.28 -12.28
CA PRO A 78 9.19 -15.76 -10.91
C PRO A 78 9.76 -14.35 -10.78
N GLY A 79 10.50 -13.89 -11.79
CA GLY A 79 11.04 -12.53 -11.83
C GLY A 79 9.97 -11.45 -11.99
N HIS A 80 8.77 -11.80 -12.47
CA HIS A 80 7.79 -10.87 -13.04
C HIS A 80 6.33 -11.12 -12.64
N ASP A 81 6.07 -12.06 -11.72
CA ASP A 81 4.75 -12.29 -11.13
C ASP A 81 4.89 -12.79 -9.68
N GLN A 82 4.01 -12.32 -8.79
CA GLN A 82 4.09 -12.63 -7.35
C GLN A 82 3.71 -14.08 -7.04
N ASN A 83 2.71 -14.65 -7.74
CA ASN A 83 2.30 -16.03 -7.51
C ASN A 83 3.35 -16.99 -8.06
N ASP A 84 3.90 -16.69 -9.24
CA ASP A 84 5.01 -17.44 -9.82
C ASP A 84 6.24 -17.40 -8.90
N TYR A 85 6.53 -16.24 -8.29
CA TYR A 85 7.57 -16.10 -7.28
C TYR A 85 7.33 -17.01 -6.08
N HIS A 86 6.12 -17.03 -5.51
CA HIS A 86 5.80 -17.90 -4.38
C HIS A 86 5.91 -19.39 -4.71
N ILE A 87 5.43 -19.81 -5.88
CA ILE A 87 5.56 -21.19 -6.37
C ILE A 87 7.04 -21.56 -6.50
N ALA A 88 7.84 -20.69 -7.13
CA ALA A 88 9.26 -20.92 -7.30
C ALA A 88 10.02 -21.00 -5.96
N ARG A 89 9.70 -20.12 -5.01
CA ARG A 89 10.29 -20.17 -3.66
C ARG A 89 9.93 -21.45 -2.92
N LYS A 90 8.68 -21.90 -3.00
CA LYS A 90 8.21 -23.15 -2.36
C LYS A 90 8.92 -24.39 -2.91
N LEU A 91 9.18 -24.40 -4.22
CA LEU A 91 9.76 -25.54 -4.92
C LEU A 91 11.28 -25.44 -5.11
N GLY A 92 11.91 -24.35 -4.68
CA GLY A 92 13.35 -24.10 -4.88
C GLY A 92 13.74 -23.87 -6.34
N LEU A 93 12.82 -23.38 -7.18
CA LEU A 93 13.10 -23.04 -8.57
C LEU A 93 13.94 -21.76 -8.66
N PRO A 94 14.80 -21.62 -9.69
CA PRO A 94 15.58 -20.41 -9.89
C PRO A 94 14.67 -19.22 -10.17
N ILE A 95 15.18 -18.02 -9.93
CA ILE A 95 14.47 -16.77 -10.19
C ILE A 95 15.25 -16.03 -11.28
N LEU A 96 14.64 -15.92 -12.46
CA LEU A 96 15.22 -15.22 -13.61
C LEU A 96 14.49 -13.89 -13.81
N ASN A 97 15.26 -12.80 -13.71
CA ASN A 97 14.80 -11.47 -14.10
C ASN A 97 15.17 -11.21 -15.57
N VAL A 98 14.19 -10.82 -16.39
CA VAL A 98 14.39 -10.51 -17.81
C VAL A 98 14.36 -9.03 -18.15
N MET A 99 14.09 -8.15 -17.17
CA MET A 99 13.97 -6.71 -17.41
C MET A 99 15.02 -5.90 -16.65
N ASN A 100 15.49 -4.84 -17.29
CA ASN A 100 16.22 -3.75 -16.66
C ASN A 100 15.24 -2.81 -15.93
N LYS A 101 15.78 -1.90 -15.11
CA LYS A 101 14.96 -0.94 -14.33
C LYS A 101 14.21 0.08 -15.19
N ASP A 102 14.65 0.30 -16.43
CA ASP A 102 13.99 1.18 -17.41
C ASP A 102 12.88 0.47 -18.20
N GLY A 103 12.66 -0.83 -17.96
CA GLY A 103 11.65 -1.63 -18.65
C GLY A 103 12.12 -2.21 -20.00
N THR A 104 13.40 -2.05 -20.35
CA THR A 104 14.00 -2.78 -21.48
C THR A 104 14.33 -4.22 -21.07
N LEU A 105 14.38 -5.14 -22.04
CA LEU A 105 14.81 -6.51 -21.77
C LEU A 105 16.33 -6.58 -21.60
N ASN A 106 16.80 -7.47 -20.71
CA ASN A 106 18.22 -7.72 -20.46
C ASN A 106 18.73 -8.95 -21.22
N ASP A 107 19.98 -9.34 -20.96
CA ASP A 107 20.66 -10.43 -21.68
C ASP A 107 19.99 -11.81 -21.56
N VAL A 108 19.13 -12.02 -20.56
CA VAL A 108 18.34 -13.26 -20.43
C VAL A 108 17.39 -13.43 -21.63
N ALA A 109 16.96 -12.33 -22.25
CA ALA A 109 16.10 -12.35 -23.42
C ALA A 109 16.87 -12.59 -24.74
N GLY A 110 18.20 -12.74 -24.70
CA GLY A 110 19.02 -13.05 -25.87
C GLY A 110 18.85 -12.03 -26.99
N LEU A 111 18.30 -12.45 -28.13
CA LEU A 111 18.13 -11.60 -29.32
C LEU A 111 17.21 -10.38 -29.12
N TYR A 112 16.44 -10.36 -28.03
CA TYR A 112 15.56 -9.24 -27.67
C TYR A 112 16.17 -8.30 -26.63
N SER A 113 17.40 -8.55 -26.18
CA SER A 113 18.11 -7.69 -25.23
C SER A 113 18.17 -6.24 -25.76
N GLY A 114 17.87 -5.28 -24.90
CA GLY A 114 17.83 -3.84 -25.21
C GLY A 114 16.50 -3.32 -25.77
N MET A 115 15.54 -4.18 -26.14
CA MET A 115 14.22 -3.73 -26.62
C MET A 115 13.32 -3.30 -25.46
N ASP A 116 12.50 -2.27 -25.66
CA ASP A 116 11.42 -1.96 -24.72
C ASP A 116 10.43 -3.14 -24.63
N ARG A 117 9.90 -3.40 -23.44
CA ARG A 117 8.99 -4.53 -23.17
C ARG A 117 7.75 -4.58 -24.08
N PHE A 118 7.20 -3.44 -24.49
CA PHE A 118 6.03 -3.41 -25.35
C PHE A 118 6.39 -3.66 -26.82
N GLU A 119 7.55 -3.16 -27.26
CA GLU A 119 8.08 -3.47 -28.60
C GLU A 119 8.49 -4.95 -28.70
N ALA A 120 9.18 -5.46 -27.68
CA ALA A 120 9.54 -6.86 -27.57
C ALA A 120 8.32 -7.78 -27.59
N ARG A 121 7.21 -7.38 -26.97
CA ARG A 121 5.94 -8.11 -27.00
C ARG A 121 5.41 -8.31 -28.43
N GLU A 122 5.37 -7.25 -29.23
CA GLU A 122 4.87 -7.35 -30.61
C GLU A 122 5.86 -8.12 -31.51
N LYS A 123 7.17 -7.87 -31.36
CA LYS A 123 8.20 -8.60 -32.11
C LYS A 123 8.17 -10.10 -31.78
N LEU A 124 8.14 -10.44 -30.50
CA LEU A 124 8.09 -11.82 -30.02
C LEU A 124 6.87 -12.54 -30.58
N TRP A 125 5.71 -11.87 -30.62
CA TRP A 125 4.52 -12.45 -31.23
C TRP A 125 4.74 -12.76 -32.71
N SER A 126 5.30 -11.82 -33.49
CA SER A 126 5.63 -12.04 -34.91
C SER A 126 6.52 -13.26 -35.10
N ASP A 127 7.61 -13.35 -34.34
CA ASP A 127 8.58 -14.45 -34.45
C ASP A 127 7.95 -15.79 -34.05
N LEU A 128 7.02 -15.80 -33.08
CA LEU A 128 6.24 -17.00 -32.74
C LEU A 128 5.30 -17.42 -33.88
N VAL A 129 4.74 -16.49 -34.65
CA VAL A 129 3.94 -16.81 -35.85
C VAL A 129 4.84 -17.42 -36.92
N GLU A 130 5.97 -16.79 -37.22
CA GLU A 130 6.93 -17.26 -38.23
C GLU A 130 7.48 -18.66 -37.93
N THR A 131 7.65 -18.98 -36.64
CA THR A 131 8.12 -20.28 -36.17
C THR A 131 6.99 -21.29 -35.93
N ASN A 132 5.73 -20.96 -36.26
CA ASN A 132 4.55 -21.80 -36.05
C ASN A 132 4.33 -22.24 -34.57
N LEU A 133 4.81 -21.43 -33.63
CA LEU A 133 4.62 -21.59 -32.19
C LEU A 133 3.50 -20.70 -31.63
N ALA A 134 3.00 -19.75 -32.42
CA ALA A 134 1.77 -19.03 -32.14
C ALA A 134 0.56 -19.94 -32.37
N VAL A 135 -0.49 -19.77 -31.55
CA VAL A 135 -1.76 -20.51 -31.69
C VAL A 135 -2.89 -19.57 -32.05
N LYS A 136 -3.18 -18.60 -31.16
CA LYS A 136 -4.21 -17.59 -31.36
C LYS A 136 -3.88 -16.33 -30.56
N LYS A 137 -4.30 -15.16 -31.07
CA LYS A 137 -4.33 -13.87 -30.38
C LYS A 137 -5.80 -13.45 -30.30
N GLU A 138 -6.28 -13.16 -29.09
CA GLU A 138 -7.67 -12.74 -28.86
C GLU A 138 -7.70 -11.55 -27.90
N PRO A 139 -8.64 -10.61 -28.05
CA PRO A 139 -8.81 -9.51 -27.09
C PRO A 139 -9.15 -10.07 -25.71
N TYR A 140 -8.50 -9.54 -24.67
CA TYR A 140 -8.75 -9.95 -23.30
C TYR A 140 -8.70 -8.75 -22.35
N THR A 141 -9.76 -8.59 -21.55
CA THR A 141 -9.89 -7.48 -20.61
C THR A 141 -9.19 -7.82 -19.30
N LEU A 142 -8.19 -7.01 -18.94
CA LEU A 142 -7.36 -7.19 -17.76
C LEU A 142 -7.49 -6.01 -16.80
N ARG A 143 -7.34 -6.28 -15.50
CA ARG A 143 -7.06 -5.23 -14.52
C ARG A 143 -5.55 -5.01 -14.46
N VAL A 144 -5.09 -3.95 -15.14
CA VAL A 144 -3.66 -3.60 -15.19
C VAL A 144 -3.32 -2.70 -14.00
N PRO A 145 -2.41 -3.11 -13.10
CA PRO A 145 -1.99 -2.28 -11.99
C PRO A 145 -1.29 -1.01 -12.49
N ARG A 146 -1.63 0.13 -11.92
CA ARG A 146 -1.05 1.43 -12.26
C ARG A 146 -0.54 2.14 -11.02
N SER A 147 0.57 2.87 -11.18
CA SER A 147 1.09 3.78 -10.17
C SER A 147 0.00 4.76 -9.77
N GLN A 148 -0.28 4.88 -8.47
CA GLN A 148 -1.30 5.81 -7.98
C GLN A 148 -0.98 7.27 -8.31
N ARG A 149 0.33 7.62 -8.38
CA ARG A 149 0.79 9.00 -8.56
C ARG A 149 1.03 9.36 -10.02
N GLY A 150 1.76 8.53 -10.76
CA GLY A 150 2.12 8.81 -12.17
C GLY A 150 1.23 8.11 -13.19
N GLY A 151 0.46 7.09 -12.79
CA GLY A 151 -0.47 6.37 -13.66
C GLY A 151 0.18 5.35 -14.60
N GLU A 152 1.50 5.20 -14.57
CA GLU A 152 2.25 4.22 -15.36
C GLU A 152 1.90 2.80 -14.96
N VAL A 153 2.03 1.86 -15.90
CA VAL A 153 1.83 0.43 -15.61
C VAL A 153 2.95 -0.06 -14.68
N ILE A 154 2.57 -0.66 -13.56
CA ILE A 154 3.52 -1.21 -12.59
C ILE A 154 4.15 -2.47 -13.16
N GLU A 155 5.49 -2.55 -13.08
CA GLU A 155 6.26 -3.72 -13.45
C GLU A 155 6.70 -4.49 -12.19
N PRO A 156 6.29 -5.76 -12.03
CA PRO A 156 6.86 -6.61 -10.99
C PRO A 156 8.33 -6.91 -11.31
N LEU A 157 9.19 -6.58 -10.35
CA LEU A 157 10.63 -6.82 -10.44
C LEU A 157 11.14 -7.33 -9.10
N ILE A 158 12.03 -8.32 -9.15
CA ILE A 158 12.71 -8.79 -7.94
C ILE A 158 13.83 -7.82 -7.58
N SER A 159 13.72 -7.24 -6.40
CA SER A 159 14.73 -6.40 -5.79
C SER A 159 14.93 -6.81 -4.35
N LYS A 160 16.16 -6.65 -3.87
CA LYS A 160 16.49 -6.71 -2.45
C LYS A 160 15.95 -5.44 -1.82
N GLN A 161 15.29 -5.57 -0.68
CA GLN A 161 14.58 -4.51 0.04
C GLN A 161 14.57 -4.84 1.53
N TRP A 162 14.35 -3.84 2.37
CA TRP A 162 14.16 -3.98 3.81
C TRP A 162 12.70 -4.27 4.13
N PHE A 163 12.47 -5.30 4.94
CA PHE A 163 11.15 -5.71 5.37
C PHE A 163 11.04 -5.72 6.88
N VAL A 164 9.85 -5.41 7.39
CA VAL A 164 9.45 -5.65 8.77
C VAL A 164 8.53 -6.86 8.80
N THR A 165 8.84 -7.84 9.65
CA THR A 165 7.97 -8.98 9.89
C THR A 165 6.72 -8.54 10.64
N MET A 166 5.57 -8.65 9.99
CA MET A 166 4.35 -7.97 10.46
C MET A 166 3.47 -8.83 11.37
N GLU A 167 3.51 -10.15 11.24
CA GLU A 167 2.60 -11.08 11.94
C GLU A 167 2.61 -10.89 13.48
N PRO A 168 3.76 -10.83 14.18
CA PRO A 168 3.78 -10.63 15.64
C PRO A 168 3.31 -9.23 16.08
N LEU A 169 3.42 -8.23 15.20
CA LEU A 169 2.92 -6.89 15.45
C LEU A 169 1.39 -6.87 15.30
N ALA A 170 0.88 -7.50 14.25
CA ALA A 170 -0.54 -7.56 13.95
C ALA A 170 -1.31 -8.36 15.00
N GLU A 171 -0.76 -9.47 15.49
CA GLU A 171 -1.37 -10.27 16.56
C GLU A 171 -1.65 -9.43 17.82
N ARG A 172 -0.66 -8.63 18.26
CA ARG A 172 -0.83 -7.74 19.42
C ARG A 172 -1.88 -6.65 19.19
N ALA A 173 -1.96 -6.13 17.97
CA ALA A 173 -2.94 -5.12 17.60
C ALA A 173 -4.37 -5.69 17.51
N LEU A 174 -4.53 -6.93 17.03
CA LEU A 174 -5.79 -7.68 17.07
C LEU A 174 -6.24 -7.91 18.51
N HIS A 175 -5.33 -8.34 19.38
CA HIS A 175 -5.62 -8.59 20.79
C HIS A 175 -6.06 -7.34 21.55
N ALA A 176 -5.50 -6.18 21.18
CA ALA A 176 -5.89 -4.90 21.78
C ALA A 176 -7.37 -4.56 21.50
N VAL A 177 -7.86 -4.90 20.30
CA VAL A 177 -9.28 -4.76 19.95
C VAL A 177 -10.11 -5.80 20.71
N GLU A 178 -9.71 -7.07 20.66
CA GLU A 178 -10.41 -8.17 21.35
C GLU A 178 -10.60 -7.92 22.85
N LYS A 179 -9.59 -7.35 23.50
CA LYS A 179 -9.61 -7.00 24.94
C LYS A 179 -10.31 -5.68 25.26
N GLY A 180 -10.81 -4.96 24.27
CA GLY A 180 -11.45 -3.65 24.45
C GLY A 180 -10.49 -2.53 24.86
N GLN A 181 -9.17 -2.70 24.66
CA GLN A 181 -8.18 -1.64 24.87
C GLN A 181 -8.24 -0.59 23.75
N LEU A 182 -8.64 -1.03 22.55
CA LEU A 182 -8.84 -0.21 21.36
C LEU A 182 -10.27 -0.42 20.84
N THR A 183 -11.05 0.65 20.70
CA THR A 183 -12.39 0.62 20.12
C THR A 183 -12.41 1.35 18.77
N ILE A 184 -12.91 0.70 17.72
CA ILE A 184 -13.00 1.29 16.38
C ILE A 184 -14.45 1.69 16.08
N LEU A 185 -14.65 2.96 15.76
CA LEU A 185 -15.94 3.57 15.49
C LEU A 185 -15.99 4.04 14.01
N PRO A 186 -17.06 3.75 13.26
CA PRO A 186 -18.15 2.81 13.60
C PRO A 186 -17.71 1.34 13.67
N GLU A 187 -18.41 0.55 14.48
CA GLU A 187 -18.12 -0.88 14.77
C GLU A 187 -17.91 -1.74 13.51
N ARG A 188 -18.61 -1.44 12.41
CA ARG A 188 -18.44 -2.16 11.13
C ARG A 188 -16.99 -2.20 10.62
N PHE A 189 -16.17 -1.20 10.96
CA PHE A 189 -14.77 -1.14 10.53
C PHE A 189 -13.87 -2.06 11.34
N GLU A 190 -14.31 -2.55 12.50
CA GLU A 190 -13.57 -3.53 13.29
C GLU A 190 -13.36 -4.83 12.51
N LYS A 191 -14.42 -5.36 11.89
CA LYS A 191 -14.31 -6.57 11.04
C LYS A 191 -13.35 -6.34 9.87
N ILE A 192 -13.36 -5.14 9.30
CA ILE A 192 -12.49 -4.74 8.18
C ILE A 192 -11.03 -4.69 8.65
N TYR A 193 -10.79 -4.09 9.81
CA TYR A 193 -9.49 -4.05 10.48
C TYR A 193 -8.98 -5.48 10.78
N ASN A 194 -9.79 -6.30 11.45
CA ASN A 194 -9.42 -7.66 11.84
C ASN A 194 -9.07 -8.53 10.63
N ASN A 195 -9.88 -8.49 9.58
CA ASN A 195 -9.62 -9.24 8.35
C ASN A 195 -8.30 -8.83 7.68
N TRP A 196 -7.97 -7.54 7.69
CA TRP A 196 -6.72 -7.07 7.09
C TRP A 196 -5.49 -7.50 7.89
N LEU A 197 -5.55 -7.38 9.22
CA LEU A 197 -4.43 -7.77 10.09
C LEU A 197 -4.22 -9.29 10.10
N THR A 198 -5.29 -10.09 10.02
CA THR A 198 -5.22 -11.55 9.94
C THR A 198 -4.48 -12.03 8.67
N ASN A 199 -4.59 -11.29 7.57
CA ASN A 199 -3.98 -11.64 6.28
C ASN A 199 -2.77 -10.76 5.94
N ILE A 200 -2.16 -10.13 6.94
CA ILE A 200 -1.06 -9.18 6.72
C ILE A 200 0.16 -9.90 6.14
N LYS A 201 0.88 -9.21 5.25
CA LYS A 201 2.19 -9.65 4.76
C LYS A 201 3.28 -8.74 5.31
N ASP A 202 4.52 -9.23 5.30
CA ASP A 202 5.69 -8.46 5.66
C ASP A 202 5.76 -7.14 4.87
N TRP A 203 6.07 -6.07 5.61
CA TRP A 203 6.01 -4.73 5.07
C TRP A 203 7.36 -4.32 4.54
N CYS A 204 7.45 -4.13 3.21
CA CYS A 204 8.59 -3.50 2.58
C CYS A 204 8.69 -2.03 3.03
N ILE A 205 9.70 -1.69 3.82
CA ILE A 205 9.92 -0.35 4.39
C ILE A 205 10.93 0.49 3.62
N SER A 206 11.71 -0.09 2.69
CA SER A 206 12.67 0.67 1.88
C SER A 206 12.07 1.20 0.59
N ARG A 207 12.50 2.39 0.19
CA ARG A 207 12.05 3.09 -1.02
C ARG A 207 13.25 3.71 -1.72
N GLN A 208 13.32 3.56 -3.03
CA GLN A 208 14.31 4.19 -3.90
C GLN A 208 13.86 5.62 -4.27
N LEU A 209 13.64 6.46 -3.26
CA LEU A 209 13.20 7.84 -3.40
C LEU A 209 14.26 8.79 -2.85
N TRP A 210 14.27 10.03 -3.35
CA TRP A 210 15.19 11.06 -2.85
C TRP A 210 14.70 11.70 -1.55
N TRP A 211 13.38 11.68 -1.33
CA TRP A 211 12.75 12.27 -0.15
C TRP A 211 12.32 11.19 0.84
N GLY A 212 12.88 11.25 2.04
CA GLY A 212 12.55 10.37 3.16
C GLY A 212 13.71 10.26 4.14
N HIS A 213 13.50 9.56 5.25
CA HIS A 213 14.56 9.31 6.22
C HIS A 213 15.47 8.20 5.68
N ARG A 214 16.77 8.46 5.54
CA ARG A 214 17.72 7.42 5.10
C ARG A 214 17.75 6.26 6.08
N ILE A 215 17.75 5.04 5.54
CA ILE A 215 17.82 3.84 6.36
C ILE A 215 19.15 3.85 7.13
N PRO A 216 19.15 3.59 8.45
CA PRO A 216 20.35 3.56 9.27
C PRO A 216 21.10 2.24 9.08
N VAL A 217 21.51 1.96 7.84
CA VAL A 217 22.32 0.80 7.46
C VAL A 217 23.53 1.30 6.67
N TRP A 218 24.71 0.77 6.98
CA TRP A 218 25.97 1.08 6.30
C TRP A 218 26.59 -0.18 5.73
N TYR A 219 26.90 -0.14 4.44
CA TYR A 219 27.58 -1.19 3.70
C TYR A 219 29.09 -1.01 3.75
N ILE A 220 29.81 -2.13 3.67
CA ILE A 220 31.28 -2.15 3.65
C ILE A 220 31.77 -2.14 2.19
N VAL A 221 32.64 -1.19 1.84
CA VAL A 221 33.21 -1.10 0.48
C VAL A 221 34.02 -2.35 0.16
N GLY A 222 33.83 -2.91 -1.04
CA GLY A 222 34.51 -4.12 -1.50
C GLY A 222 33.95 -5.43 -0.92
N LYS A 223 32.84 -5.37 -0.15
CA LYS A 223 32.12 -6.55 0.37
C LYS A 223 30.74 -6.69 -0.27
N LYS A 224 30.12 -7.85 -0.07
CA LYS A 224 28.74 -8.08 -0.49
C LYS A 224 27.80 -7.45 0.53
N CYS A 225 27.04 -6.45 0.09
CA CYS A 225 26.11 -5.68 0.92
C CYS A 225 25.12 -6.53 1.73
N GLU A 226 24.75 -7.71 1.25
CA GLU A 226 23.71 -8.58 1.83
C GLU A 226 24.16 -9.33 3.08
N GLU A 227 25.46 -9.57 3.21
CA GLU A 227 26.05 -10.39 4.26
C GLU A 227 26.82 -9.53 5.26
N ASP A 228 27.29 -8.36 4.80
CA ASP A 228 28.20 -7.49 5.54
C ASP A 228 27.66 -6.04 5.56
N TYR A 229 26.84 -5.74 6.56
CA TYR A 229 26.38 -4.40 6.87
C TYR A 229 26.41 -4.10 8.37
N VAL A 230 26.37 -2.82 8.71
CA VAL A 230 26.33 -2.30 10.08
C VAL A 230 25.06 -1.49 10.26
N VAL A 231 24.38 -1.65 11.40
CA VAL A 231 23.27 -0.80 11.83
C VAL A 231 23.74 0.10 12.97
N ALA A 232 23.47 1.40 12.87
CA ALA A 232 23.96 2.43 13.79
C ALA A 232 23.06 3.68 13.74
N ARG A 233 23.13 4.58 14.71
CA ARG A 233 22.32 5.81 14.69
C ARG A 233 22.91 6.89 13.80
N ASN A 234 24.22 6.88 13.61
CA ASN A 234 24.97 7.86 12.84
C ASN A 234 26.24 7.24 12.24
N ALA A 235 26.92 8.01 11.38
CA ALA A 235 28.11 7.56 10.67
C ALA A 235 29.31 7.26 11.59
N GLU A 236 29.46 7.98 12.70
CA GLU A 236 30.56 7.78 13.65
C GLU A 236 30.43 6.42 14.36
N GLU A 237 29.23 6.12 14.87
CA GLU A 237 28.91 4.82 15.47
C GLU A 237 29.04 3.68 14.44
N ALA A 238 28.60 3.90 13.19
CA ALA A 238 28.74 2.92 12.13
C ALA A 238 30.22 2.60 11.84
N LEU A 239 31.06 3.63 11.75
CA LEU A 239 32.50 3.48 11.49
C LEU A 239 33.21 2.77 12.64
N ALA A 240 32.89 3.10 13.88
CA ALA A 240 33.47 2.44 15.05
C ALA A 240 33.16 0.93 15.03
N LYS A 241 31.90 0.55 14.81
CA LYS A 241 31.47 -0.86 14.68
C LYS A 241 32.14 -1.56 13.50
N ALA A 242 32.26 -0.89 12.36
CA ALA A 242 32.92 -1.45 11.19
C ALA A 242 34.42 -1.68 11.45
N GLN A 243 35.11 -0.74 12.09
CA GLN A 243 36.54 -0.85 12.38
C GLN A 243 36.85 -1.97 13.37
N GLU A 244 35.97 -2.21 14.34
CA GLU A 244 36.10 -3.33 15.28
C GLU A 244 36.07 -4.68 14.55
N LYS A 245 35.19 -4.84 13.55
CA LYS A 245 35.00 -6.10 12.82
C LYS A 245 35.96 -6.28 11.64
N TYR A 246 36.26 -5.22 10.89
CA TYR A 246 36.97 -5.28 9.62
C TYR A 246 38.33 -4.56 9.62
N GLY A 247 38.71 -3.93 10.73
CA GLY A 247 39.98 -3.21 10.89
C GLY A 247 39.91 -1.72 10.55
N LYS A 248 40.94 -0.99 10.95
CA LYS A 248 40.96 0.49 10.90
C LYS A 248 40.84 1.11 9.51
N SER A 249 41.22 0.39 8.46
CA SER A 249 41.20 0.87 7.08
C SER A 249 39.87 0.62 6.36
N VAL A 250 38.84 0.15 7.06
CA VAL A 250 37.54 -0.11 6.45
C VAL A 250 36.89 1.18 5.97
N GLU A 251 36.31 1.13 4.77
CA GLU A 251 35.49 2.19 4.22
C GLU A 251 34.03 1.73 4.21
N ILE A 252 33.13 2.64 4.59
CA ILE A 252 31.70 2.36 4.67
C ILE A 252 30.90 3.43 3.91
N TYR A 253 29.74 3.04 3.40
CA TYR A 253 28.77 3.97 2.82
C TYR A 253 27.36 3.60 3.27
N GLN A 254 26.53 4.61 3.54
CA GLN A 254 25.16 4.38 3.98
C GLN A 254 24.28 3.90 2.83
N ASP A 255 23.32 3.04 3.12
CA ASP A 255 22.28 2.58 2.20
C ASP A 255 21.58 3.79 1.52
N PRO A 256 21.52 3.86 0.18
CA PRO A 256 20.89 4.97 -0.52
C PRO A 256 19.36 5.01 -0.35
N ASP A 257 18.74 3.93 0.11
CA ASP A 257 17.30 3.86 0.30
C ASP A 257 16.82 4.75 1.46
N VAL A 258 15.57 5.21 1.32
CA VAL A 258 14.84 5.92 2.37
C VAL A 258 13.69 5.06 2.89
N LEU A 259 13.28 5.32 4.13
CA LEU A 259 12.12 4.70 4.75
C LEU A 259 10.82 5.14 4.08
N ASP A 260 9.87 4.21 3.99
CA ASP A 260 8.49 4.46 3.62
C ASP A 260 7.90 5.59 4.47
N THR A 261 7.13 6.50 3.85
CA THR A 261 6.48 7.60 4.59
C THR A 261 5.52 7.07 5.66
N TRP A 262 4.92 5.90 5.41
CA TRP A 262 4.09 5.24 6.43
C TRP A 262 4.89 4.74 7.63
N PHE A 263 6.20 4.54 7.50
CA PHE A 263 7.08 4.15 8.62
C PHE A 263 7.24 5.30 9.61
N SER A 264 7.52 6.51 9.13
CA SER A 264 7.62 7.66 10.04
C SER A 264 6.25 8.07 10.58
N SER A 265 5.18 8.04 9.76
CA SER A 265 3.84 8.42 10.24
C SER A 265 3.24 7.42 11.24
N ALA A 266 3.67 6.16 11.21
CA ALA A 266 3.31 5.16 12.22
C ALA A 266 3.84 5.51 13.63
N LEU A 267 4.88 6.34 13.73
CA LEU A 267 5.47 6.74 15.01
C LEU A 267 4.83 8.01 15.59
N TRP A 268 3.92 8.65 14.84
CA TRP A 268 3.30 9.94 15.16
C TRP A 268 2.75 10.07 16.59
N PRO A 269 2.03 9.08 17.16
CA PRO A 269 1.37 9.24 18.46
C PRO A 269 2.32 9.49 19.63
N PHE A 270 3.58 9.11 19.49
CA PHE A 270 4.57 9.22 20.56
C PHE A 270 5.80 10.04 20.15
N SER A 271 6.19 10.02 18.88
CA SER A 271 7.34 10.81 18.39
C SER A 271 7.11 12.32 18.53
N THR A 272 5.85 12.76 18.48
CA THR A 272 5.45 14.16 18.68
C THR A 272 5.56 14.63 20.14
N LEU A 273 5.64 13.69 21.09
CA LEU A 273 5.65 13.96 22.53
C LEU A 273 7.05 13.85 23.16
N GLY A 274 8.10 13.80 22.31
CA GLY A 274 9.49 13.71 22.75
C GLY A 274 10.06 12.29 22.87
N TRP A 275 9.31 11.25 22.48
CA TRP A 275 9.86 9.90 22.31
C TRP A 275 11.06 9.93 21.33
N PRO A 276 12.17 9.22 21.59
CA PRO A 276 12.32 8.08 22.51
C PRO A 276 12.57 8.40 23.98
N ASP A 277 12.63 9.67 24.39
CA ASP A 277 12.79 10.04 25.79
C ASP A 277 11.44 10.00 26.54
N VAL A 278 11.13 8.86 27.15
CA VAL A 278 9.91 8.65 27.94
C VAL A 278 9.87 9.45 29.26
N SER A 279 10.97 10.13 29.62
CA SER A 279 10.99 10.98 30.80
C SER A 279 10.33 12.35 30.56
N ARG A 280 10.12 12.72 29.28
CA ARG A 280 9.52 13.99 28.85
C ARG A 280 8.10 14.16 29.40
N GLU A 281 7.80 15.38 29.81
CA GLU A 281 6.52 15.75 30.42
C GLU A 281 5.34 15.51 29.47
N ASP A 282 5.48 15.93 28.19
CA ASP A 282 4.45 15.72 27.17
C ASP A 282 4.12 14.22 26.98
N PHE A 283 5.13 13.36 26.93
CA PHE A 283 4.93 11.91 26.81
C PHE A 283 4.13 11.36 28.01
N LYS A 284 4.51 11.75 29.23
CA LYS A 284 3.84 11.28 30.45
C LYS A 284 2.40 11.79 30.58
N HIS A 285 2.11 12.99 30.08
CA HIS A 285 0.81 13.63 30.26
C HIS A 285 -0.18 13.27 29.15
N PHE A 286 0.30 13.15 27.91
CA PHE A 286 -0.56 13.02 26.73
C PHE A 286 -0.55 11.63 26.08
N TYR A 287 0.31 10.69 26.51
CA TYR A 287 0.34 9.32 25.99
C TYR A 287 -0.16 8.30 27.03
N PRO A 288 -1.08 7.37 26.67
CA PRO A 288 -1.75 7.25 25.37
C PRO A 288 -2.86 8.28 25.16
N ALA A 289 -3.18 8.59 23.91
CA ALA A 289 -4.24 9.54 23.57
C ALA A 289 -5.64 8.93 23.75
N THR A 290 -6.68 9.76 23.85
CA THR A 290 -8.05 9.22 24.00
C THR A 290 -8.66 8.84 22.64
N VAL A 291 -8.63 9.75 21.66
CA VAL A 291 -9.31 9.57 20.35
C VAL A 291 -8.35 9.91 19.23
N LEU A 292 -8.26 9.02 18.23
CA LEU A 292 -7.74 9.32 16.91
C LEU A 292 -8.91 9.50 15.93
N GLU A 293 -9.01 10.68 15.33
CA GLU A 293 -9.99 10.97 14.28
C GLU A 293 -9.32 10.92 12.90
N THR A 294 -9.88 10.16 11.95
CA THR A 294 -9.39 10.16 10.57
C THR A 294 -10.39 9.60 9.56
N GLY A 295 -10.08 9.71 8.25
CA GLY A 295 -10.86 9.09 7.19
C GLY A 295 -10.63 7.57 7.15
N HIS A 296 -11.68 6.80 6.81
CA HIS A 296 -11.57 5.34 6.72
C HIS A 296 -10.58 4.83 5.66
N ASP A 297 -10.17 5.66 4.71
CA ASP A 297 -9.27 5.27 3.62
C ASP A 297 -7.82 5.02 4.05
N ILE A 298 -7.42 5.49 5.23
CA ILE A 298 -6.08 5.25 5.81
C ILE A 298 -6.09 4.40 7.07
N LEU A 299 -7.20 3.69 7.34
CA LEU A 299 -7.30 2.72 8.44
C LEU A 299 -6.13 1.71 8.43
N PHE A 300 -5.73 1.23 7.26
CA PHE A 300 -4.68 0.21 7.14
C PHE A 300 -3.27 0.78 7.05
N PHE A 301 -3.11 1.86 6.29
CA PHE A 301 -1.79 2.44 6.02
C PHE A 301 -1.28 3.28 7.19
N TRP A 302 -2.18 3.83 8.01
CA TRP A 302 -1.82 4.71 9.11
C TRP A 302 -2.29 4.17 10.46
N VAL A 303 -3.60 4.02 10.67
CA VAL A 303 -4.15 3.66 12.01
C VAL A 303 -3.59 2.32 12.48
N ALA A 304 -3.70 1.26 11.68
CA ALA A 304 -3.17 -0.06 12.03
C ALA A 304 -1.66 -0.02 12.28
N ARG A 305 -0.91 0.76 11.49
CA ARG A 305 0.54 0.91 11.65
C ARG A 305 0.88 1.63 12.97
N MET A 306 0.14 2.68 13.33
CA MET A 306 0.29 3.36 14.62
C MET A 306 -0.01 2.44 15.79
N VAL A 307 -1.09 1.64 15.71
CA VAL A 307 -1.43 0.68 16.78
C VAL A 307 -0.31 -0.34 16.97
N MET A 308 0.15 -0.95 15.88
CA MET A 308 1.24 -1.94 15.92
C MET A 308 2.54 -1.35 16.47
N MET A 309 2.97 -0.19 15.97
CA MET A 309 4.23 0.43 16.41
C MET A 309 4.12 1.05 17.81
N GLY A 310 2.96 1.57 18.18
CA GLY A 310 2.68 2.06 19.53
C GLY A 310 2.84 0.94 20.56
N ILE A 311 2.19 -0.20 20.33
CA ILE A 311 2.30 -1.36 21.23
C ILE A 311 3.74 -1.88 21.26
N GLU A 312 4.41 -1.99 20.11
CA GLU A 312 5.80 -2.47 20.04
C GLU A 312 6.77 -1.60 20.84
N PHE A 313 6.72 -0.28 20.65
CA PHE A 313 7.73 0.62 21.22
C PHE A 313 7.39 1.17 22.61
N THR A 314 6.13 1.09 23.03
CA THR A 314 5.68 1.69 24.30
C THR A 314 4.97 0.70 25.23
N GLY A 315 4.60 -0.49 24.74
CA GLY A 315 3.89 -1.51 25.51
C GLY A 315 2.39 -1.28 25.69
N THR A 316 1.82 -0.20 25.14
CA THR A 316 0.38 0.11 25.21
C THR A 316 -0.17 0.58 23.87
N VAL A 317 -1.49 0.55 23.72
CA VAL A 317 -2.15 1.15 22.55
C VAL A 317 -1.86 2.65 22.50
N PRO A 318 -1.67 3.23 21.30
CA PRO A 318 -1.42 4.67 21.16
C PRO A 318 -2.65 5.53 21.42
N PHE A 319 -3.85 4.95 21.30
CA PHE A 319 -5.12 5.60 21.55
C PHE A 319 -6.20 4.59 21.94
N SER A 320 -7.19 5.01 22.74
CA SER A 320 -8.29 4.14 23.18
C SER A 320 -9.43 4.03 22.15
N TYR A 321 -9.71 5.11 21.40
CA TYR A 321 -10.77 5.16 20.40
C TYR A 321 -10.24 5.60 19.04
N VAL A 322 -10.70 4.94 17.98
CA VAL A 322 -10.51 5.38 16.59
C VAL A 322 -11.86 5.80 16.05
N TYR A 323 -12.01 7.07 15.70
CA TYR A 323 -13.19 7.57 15.00
C TYR A 323 -12.90 7.73 13.52
N LEU A 324 -13.54 6.89 12.71
CA LEU A 324 -13.44 6.89 11.26
C LEU A 324 -14.60 7.68 10.66
N HIS A 325 -14.32 8.89 10.16
CA HIS A 325 -15.29 9.65 9.37
C HIS A 325 -15.29 9.20 7.90
N GLY A 326 -16.37 9.53 7.18
CA GLY A 326 -16.44 9.33 5.74
C GLY A 326 -15.58 10.30 4.94
N LEU A 327 -15.44 10.05 3.65
CA LEU A 327 -14.77 10.97 2.73
C LEU A 327 -15.74 12.01 2.22
N ILE A 328 -15.23 13.23 2.01
CA ILE A 328 -15.99 14.25 1.29
C ILE A 328 -15.92 13.95 -0.21
N ARG A 329 -17.09 13.94 -0.85
CA ARG A 329 -17.30 13.67 -2.26
C ARG A 329 -17.83 14.93 -2.95
N ASP A 330 -17.67 15.00 -4.26
CA ASP A 330 -18.35 16.03 -5.05
C ASP A 330 -19.88 15.80 -5.03
N SER A 331 -20.63 16.72 -5.65
CA SER A 331 -22.10 16.65 -5.73
C SER A 331 -22.62 15.37 -6.41
N GLU A 332 -21.81 14.74 -7.26
CA GLU A 332 -22.12 13.50 -7.98
C GLU A 332 -21.66 12.24 -7.22
N GLY A 333 -21.06 12.38 -6.04
CA GLY A 333 -20.57 11.26 -5.22
C GLY A 333 -19.20 10.73 -5.61
N ARG A 334 -18.47 11.40 -6.50
CA ARG A 334 -17.10 11.00 -6.89
C ARG A 334 -16.10 11.45 -5.84
N LYS A 335 -15.00 10.70 -5.69
CA LYS A 335 -13.89 11.12 -4.81
C LYS A 335 -13.38 12.48 -5.29
N MET A 336 -13.28 13.46 -4.39
CA MET A 336 -12.61 14.71 -4.74
C MET A 336 -11.11 14.43 -4.94
N SER A 337 -10.57 14.84 -6.08
CA SER A 337 -9.15 14.71 -6.37
C SER A 337 -8.70 15.79 -7.35
N LYS A 338 -7.48 16.30 -7.15
CA LYS A 338 -6.90 17.33 -8.02
C LYS A 338 -6.86 16.89 -9.49
N SER A 339 -6.61 15.61 -9.75
CA SER A 339 -6.57 15.03 -11.10
C SER A 339 -7.92 15.05 -11.82
N LEU A 340 -9.03 14.97 -11.09
CA LEU A 340 -10.38 15.03 -11.67
C LEU A 340 -10.89 16.47 -11.80
N GLY A 341 -10.16 17.46 -11.26
CA GLY A 341 -10.59 18.86 -11.25
C GLY A 341 -11.85 19.13 -10.42
N ASN A 342 -12.33 18.16 -9.65
CA ASN A 342 -13.56 18.25 -8.85
C ASN A 342 -13.29 18.62 -7.38
N VAL A 343 -12.17 19.28 -7.11
CA VAL A 343 -11.83 19.75 -5.77
C VAL A 343 -12.52 21.08 -5.52
N ILE A 344 -13.25 21.15 -4.42
CA ILE A 344 -13.79 22.41 -3.89
C ILE A 344 -12.75 22.95 -2.90
N ASP A 345 -12.23 24.15 -3.16
CA ASP A 345 -11.28 24.79 -2.24
C ASP A 345 -12.02 25.23 -0.96
N PRO A 346 -11.56 24.81 0.23
CA PRO A 346 -12.19 25.21 1.47
C PRO A 346 -12.10 26.73 1.72
N LEU A 347 -11.04 27.41 1.28
CA LEU A 347 -10.89 28.86 1.44
C LEU A 347 -11.92 29.61 0.61
N ASP A 348 -12.10 29.23 -0.65
CA ASP A 348 -13.12 29.83 -1.53
C ASP A 348 -14.53 29.60 -0.97
N THR A 349 -14.78 28.39 -0.48
CA THR A 349 -16.06 28.05 0.15
C THR A 349 -16.30 28.87 1.43
N MET A 350 -15.27 29.08 2.25
CA MET A 350 -15.37 29.93 3.45
C MET A 350 -15.62 31.39 3.08
N ASN A 351 -15.00 31.90 2.02
CA ASN A 351 -15.22 33.28 1.56
C ASN A 351 -16.65 33.48 1.05
N GLU A 352 -17.21 32.49 0.33
CA GLU A 352 -18.55 32.59 -0.25
C GLU A 352 -19.67 32.33 0.78
N TYR A 353 -19.51 31.29 1.60
CA TYR A 353 -20.58 30.79 2.49
C TYR A 353 -20.36 31.12 3.98
N GLY A 354 -19.13 31.41 4.38
CA GLY A 354 -18.73 31.59 5.78
C GLY A 354 -18.20 30.30 6.42
N THR A 355 -17.21 30.46 7.30
CA THR A 355 -16.55 29.35 8.02
C THR A 355 -17.52 28.47 8.80
N ASP A 356 -18.47 29.08 9.51
CA ASP A 356 -19.43 28.32 10.32
C ASP A 356 -20.40 27.50 9.46
N ALA A 357 -20.79 28.04 8.28
CA ALA A 357 -21.63 27.31 7.35
C ALA A 357 -20.91 26.08 6.81
N LEU A 358 -19.63 26.21 6.45
CA LEU A 358 -18.81 25.08 6.01
C LEU A 358 -18.65 24.05 7.14
N ARG A 359 -18.21 24.47 8.33
CA ARG A 359 -18.02 23.58 9.48
C ARG A 359 -19.28 22.82 9.83
N PHE A 360 -20.42 23.53 9.94
CA PHE A 360 -21.69 22.90 10.25
C PHE A 360 -22.10 21.91 9.16
N THR A 361 -21.90 22.24 7.89
CA THR A 361 -22.16 21.30 6.77
C THR A 361 -21.35 20.01 6.90
N LEU A 362 -20.07 20.09 7.26
CA LEU A 362 -19.21 18.92 7.41
C LEU A 362 -19.56 18.10 8.66
N CYS A 363 -19.89 18.75 9.78
CA CYS A 363 -20.26 18.08 11.04
C CYS A 363 -21.60 17.35 11.00
N MET A 364 -22.49 17.68 10.06
CA MET A 364 -23.77 16.98 9.86
C MET A 364 -23.62 15.59 9.21
N GLY A 365 -22.39 15.16 8.94
CA GLY A 365 -22.06 13.82 8.48
C GLY A 365 -22.41 12.72 9.47
N THR A 366 -22.70 11.54 8.94
CA THR A 366 -22.78 10.32 9.76
C THR A 366 -21.39 9.67 9.82
N ALA A 367 -20.95 9.25 11.00
CA ALA A 367 -19.68 8.56 11.19
C ALA A 367 -19.51 7.42 10.18
N GLY A 368 -18.34 7.36 9.54
CA GLY A 368 -18.00 6.36 8.54
C GLY A 368 -18.72 6.45 7.19
N GLN A 369 -19.69 7.34 7.02
CA GLN A 369 -20.42 7.52 5.76
C GLN A 369 -19.91 8.73 5.01
N ASP A 370 -19.67 8.55 3.72
CA ASP A 370 -19.22 9.63 2.85
C ASP A 370 -20.29 10.70 2.70
N ILE A 371 -19.85 11.95 2.49
CA ILE A 371 -20.73 13.12 2.41
C ILE A 371 -20.50 13.78 1.06
N ASN A 372 -21.57 13.93 0.28
CA ASN A 372 -21.54 14.76 -0.92
C ASN A 372 -21.64 16.23 -0.49
N LEU A 373 -20.63 17.02 -0.85
CA LEU A 373 -20.65 18.45 -0.63
C LEU A 373 -21.43 19.11 -1.79
N SER A 374 -22.62 19.65 -1.48
CA SER A 374 -23.43 20.40 -2.44
C SER A 374 -23.56 21.86 -2.02
N THR A 375 -23.63 22.75 -3.02
CA THR A 375 -23.87 24.19 -2.83
C THR A 375 -25.21 24.45 -2.15
N GLU A 376 -26.21 23.60 -2.39
CA GLU A 376 -27.52 23.67 -1.73
C GLU A 376 -27.39 23.50 -0.21
N ARG A 377 -26.62 22.49 0.26
CA ARG A 377 -26.39 22.28 1.70
C ARG A 377 -25.64 23.46 2.32
N LEU A 378 -24.61 23.96 1.64
CA LEU A 378 -23.85 25.14 2.08
C LEU A 378 -24.74 26.38 2.18
N THR A 379 -25.60 26.62 1.19
CA THR A 379 -26.54 27.75 1.17
C THR A 379 -27.54 27.64 2.33
N SER A 380 -28.10 26.45 2.55
CA SER A 380 -29.04 26.19 3.65
C SER A 380 -28.38 26.44 5.01
N ASN A 381 -27.15 25.94 5.20
CA ASN A 381 -26.43 26.10 6.45
C ASN A 381 -25.94 27.55 6.68
N LYS A 382 -25.64 28.31 5.62
CA LYS A 382 -25.43 29.77 5.70
C LYS A 382 -26.70 30.50 6.15
N ALA A 383 -27.87 30.10 5.66
CA ALA A 383 -29.13 30.67 6.12
C ALA A 383 -29.39 30.34 7.59
N PHE A 384 -29.04 29.14 8.03
CA PHE A 384 -29.13 28.73 9.44
C PHE A 384 -28.20 29.55 10.35
N THR A 385 -26.93 29.75 9.98
CA THR A 385 -26.02 30.59 10.75
C THR A 385 -26.51 32.04 10.84
N ASN A 386 -27.08 32.58 9.76
CA ASN A 386 -27.72 33.90 9.78
C ASN A 386 -28.96 33.94 10.70
N LYS A 387 -29.72 32.85 10.80
CA LYS A 387 -30.84 32.75 11.74
C LYS A 387 -30.36 32.79 13.20
N LEU A 388 -29.28 32.08 13.53
CA LEU A 388 -28.66 32.14 14.86
C LEU A 388 -28.15 33.55 15.18
N TRP A 389 -27.51 34.21 14.20
CA TRP A 389 -27.08 35.60 14.33
C TRP A 389 -28.25 36.54 14.63
N ASN A 390 -29.36 36.44 13.90
CA ASN A 390 -30.53 37.27 14.13
C ASN A 390 -31.17 37.02 15.50
N ALA A 391 -31.22 35.77 15.96
CA ALA A 391 -31.69 35.45 17.31
C ALA A 391 -30.78 36.05 18.40
N GLY A 392 -29.46 35.92 18.24
CA GLY A 392 -28.48 36.53 19.14
C GLY A 392 -28.57 38.06 19.16
N LYS A 393 -28.69 38.69 17.99
CA LYS A 393 -28.89 40.14 17.86
C LYS A 393 -30.16 40.60 18.56
N PHE A 394 -31.28 39.89 18.35
CA PHE A 394 -32.54 40.20 19.03
C PHE A 394 -32.39 40.12 20.55
N LEU A 395 -31.77 39.06 21.08
CA LEU A 395 -31.52 38.95 22.52
C LEU A 395 -30.66 40.11 23.02
N LEU A 396 -29.51 40.37 22.40
CA LEU A 396 -28.59 41.44 22.81
C LEU A 396 -29.21 42.84 22.76
N GLN A 397 -30.13 43.09 21.82
CA GLN A 397 -30.86 44.36 21.74
C GLN A 397 -31.93 44.54 22.81
N ASN A 398 -32.42 43.44 23.40
CA ASN A 398 -33.47 43.47 24.41
C ASN A 398 -32.94 43.17 25.83
N LEU A 399 -31.65 42.84 25.98
CA LEU A 399 -31.02 42.69 27.28
C LEU A 399 -30.74 44.08 27.90
N PRO A 400 -30.86 44.21 29.23
CA PRO A 400 -30.49 45.45 29.90
C PRO A 400 -29.02 45.79 29.69
N GLU A 401 -28.67 47.07 29.85
CA GLU A 401 -27.27 47.46 29.91
C GLU A 401 -26.55 46.72 31.04
N ARG A 402 -25.29 46.36 30.84
CA ARG A 402 -24.49 45.64 31.87
C ARG A 402 -24.41 46.39 33.20
N SER A 403 -24.53 47.71 33.18
CA SER A 403 -24.51 48.58 34.36
C SER A 403 -25.83 48.62 35.14
N ASP A 404 -26.95 48.17 34.56
CA ASP A 404 -28.26 48.23 35.21
C ASP A 404 -28.54 46.97 36.04
N ALA A 405 -27.91 46.90 37.22
CA ALA A 405 -28.06 45.77 38.14
C ALA A 405 -29.52 45.47 38.50
N THR A 406 -30.36 46.51 38.62
CA THR A 406 -31.77 46.36 39.00
C THR A 406 -32.57 45.65 37.90
N ALA A 407 -32.34 45.99 36.63
CA ALA A 407 -32.98 45.33 35.50
C ALA A 407 -32.53 43.86 35.36
N TRP A 408 -31.26 43.57 35.66
CA TRP A 408 -30.75 42.20 35.71
C TRP A 408 -31.36 41.38 36.85
N ASP A 409 -31.52 41.96 38.03
CA ASP A 409 -32.17 41.30 39.18
C ASP A 409 -33.63 40.96 38.89
N LEU A 410 -34.37 41.86 38.21
CA LEU A 410 -35.74 41.59 37.75
C LEU A 410 -35.82 40.44 36.74
N LEU A 411 -34.88 40.36 35.79
CA LEU A 411 -34.79 39.25 34.85
C LEU A 411 -34.47 37.93 35.56
N LEU A 412 -33.55 37.94 36.52
CA LEU A 412 -33.18 36.77 37.32
C LEU A 412 -34.33 36.30 38.24
N ALA A 413 -35.14 37.23 38.75
CA ALA A 413 -36.33 36.91 39.55
C ALA A 413 -37.42 36.19 38.74
N ASN A 414 -37.43 36.36 37.41
CA ASN A 414 -38.31 35.64 36.49
C ASN A 414 -37.73 34.29 36.00
N LYS A 415 -36.62 33.81 36.59
CA LYS A 415 -36.14 32.45 36.33
C LYS A 415 -37.22 31.45 36.73
N VAL A 416 -37.79 30.79 35.73
CA VAL A 416 -38.58 29.59 35.95
C VAL A 416 -37.62 28.54 36.53
N SER A 417 -37.88 28.14 37.77
CA SER A 417 -37.21 27.01 38.39
C SER A 417 -37.63 25.75 37.63
N HIS A 418 -36.67 25.13 36.95
CA HIS A 418 -36.84 23.80 36.38
C HIS A 418 -36.34 22.75 37.36
#